data_AF-M0BRJ9-F1
#
_entry.id   AF-M0BRJ9-F1
#
_cell.length_a   1.000
_cell.length_b   1.000
_cell.length_c   1.000
_cell.angle_alpha   90.00
_cell.angle_beta   90.00
_cell.angle_gamma   90.00
#
_symmetry.space_group_name_H-M   'P 1'
#
loop_
_entity.id
_entity.type
_entity.pdbx_description
1 polymer ?
#
loop_
_entity_poly.entity_id
_entity_poly.type
_entity_poly.pdbx_seq_one_letter_code
_entity_poly.pdbx_strand_id
1 'polypeptide(L)'
;MSSSVDTGDVVTVSSDDVSVTKRYAPDEFPVPAIRFEIDSSHDESVTVRLSESIPESFPMDAVGFHPEYHSEQWTAYQDHRVEFTGTVEPDSALVTVYGIRLDDDFEPGAFLTEPSISVDTSAGVTESTASDVSDSVDEVVSTDGTNAVKDLLSGDSDSVPGLDDDAQSDATDKSASEADESSIELDIDAAAERVADDTPSDADTDESADVEPVDSIESKDTGESDLFTDVSDDSSDEAAPAEIDAADSEASRATTTEADSPATSQAASPDESGRSNDQTETDSVHAGDTNPSDESLASTLASEIRSGSADETDLETIEDALQSSEASGPTEAKLSHLQQRVESVAAYTGALEEFLESEGTGAQLIEELQSELDALHTEMASIEETVEDNSTAIDDLSSTTSSMNESLDTLTSDVDAVEDDLSSVTSAVDANESSIESLEGELTDVESSVADLDERSAELESDVEDVSNSVESLSTELDEVSDDVVDILEWREQLGSMFSE
;
A
#
# COMPACT_ATOMS: atom_id res chain seq x y z
N MET A 1 -28.00 -6.78 24.14
CA MET A 1 -28.64 -8.12 24.05
C MET A 1 -27.61 -8.99 23.35
N SER A 2 -26.95 -9.91 24.06
CA SER A 2 -26.01 -10.83 23.42
C SER A 2 -26.81 -12.02 22.93
N SER A 3 -27.01 -12.10 21.61
CA SER A 3 -27.57 -13.29 20.97
C SER A 3 -26.52 -14.40 21.10
N SER A 4 -26.86 -15.47 21.83
CA SER A 4 -25.99 -16.65 21.93
C SER A 4 -26.21 -17.45 20.65
N VAL A 5 -25.28 -17.36 19.71
CA VAL A 5 -25.31 -18.14 18.48
C VAL A 5 -24.83 -19.56 18.80
N ASP A 6 -25.66 -20.57 18.54
CA ASP A 6 -25.33 -21.98 18.78
C ASP A 6 -24.35 -22.52 17.71
N THR A 7 -23.63 -23.60 18.01
CA THR A 7 -22.63 -24.25 17.13
C THR A 7 -23.13 -24.75 15.77
N GLY A 8 -24.45 -24.80 15.58
CA GLY A 8 -25.10 -25.21 14.34
C GLY A 8 -25.76 -24.06 13.57
N ASP A 9 -25.59 -22.82 14.05
CA ASP A 9 -26.17 -21.66 13.39
C ASP A 9 -25.41 -21.32 12.11
N VAL A 10 -26.15 -20.79 11.14
CA VAL A 10 -25.64 -20.41 9.82
C VAL A 10 -25.91 -18.93 9.66
N VAL A 11 -24.86 -18.17 9.40
CA VAL A 11 -24.94 -16.73 9.18
C VAL A 11 -24.88 -16.47 7.69
N THR A 12 -25.91 -15.83 7.14
CA THR A 12 -25.97 -15.49 5.71
C THR A 12 -26.00 -13.97 5.56
N VAL A 13 -25.11 -13.44 4.72
CA VAL A 13 -25.03 -12.02 4.37
C VAL A 13 -25.09 -11.91 2.84
N SER A 14 -25.82 -10.92 2.32
CA SER A 14 -25.94 -10.69 0.88
C SER A 14 -25.64 -9.23 0.55
N SER A 15 -24.88 -9.01 -0.52
CA SER A 15 -24.57 -7.67 -1.06
C SER A 15 -24.29 -7.80 -2.55
N ASP A 16 -24.82 -6.87 -3.36
CA ASP A 16 -24.57 -6.78 -4.81
C ASP A 16 -24.66 -8.13 -5.54
N ASP A 17 -25.83 -8.80 -5.43
CA ASP A 17 -26.11 -10.11 -6.03
C ASP A 17 -25.08 -11.23 -5.72
N VAL A 18 -24.30 -11.08 -4.65
CA VAL A 18 -23.46 -12.10 -4.04
C VAL A 18 -23.97 -12.43 -2.65
N SER A 19 -24.09 -13.73 -2.36
CA SER A 19 -24.48 -14.24 -1.04
C SER A 19 -23.36 -15.03 -0.39
N VAL A 20 -23.06 -14.73 0.88
CA VAL A 20 -22.05 -15.44 1.68
C VAL A 20 -22.75 -16.16 2.81
N THR A 21 -22.59 -17.48 2.81
CA THR A 21 -23.07 -18.36 3.86
C THR A 21 -21.91 -18.85 4.71
N LYS A 22 -21.93 -18.50 5.99
CA LYS A 22 -20.91 -18.82 6.98
C LYS A 22 -21.42 -19.87 7.96
N ARG A 23 -20.60 -20.90 8.22
CA ARG A 23 -20.94 -22.00 9.13
C ARG A 23 -19.72 -22.51 9.88
N TYR A 24 -19.92 -22.93 11.13
CA TYR A 24 -18.91 -23.69 11.86
C TYR A 24 -18.87 -25.17 11.43
N ALA A 25 -17.69 -25.65 11.06
CA ALA A 25 -17.40 -26.99 10.56
C ALA A 25 -16.31 -27.68 11.41
N PRO A 26 -16.67 -28.24 12.58
CA PRO A 26 -15.71 -28.84 13.51
C PRO A 26 -15.12 -30.18 13.04
N ASP A 27 -15.91 -30.97 12.29
CA ASP A 27 -15.58 -32.36 11.94
C ASP A 27 -15.22 -32.54 10.45
N GLU A 28 -15.29 -31.48 9.66
CA GLU A 28 -15.06 -31.52 8.21
C GLU A 28 -13.56 -31.47 7.86
N PHE A 29 -12.75 -30.95 8.78
CA PHE A 29 -11.32 -30.75 8.61
C PHE A 29 -10.52 -31.33 9.80
N PRO A 30 -9.21 -31.56 9.65
CA PRO A 30 -8.36 -32.06 10.74
C PRO A 30 -8.31 -31.14 11.96
N VAL A 31 -8.59 -29.85 11.77
CA VAL A 31 -8.78 -28.84 12.81
C VAL A 31 -10.15 -28.20 12.61
N PRO A 32 -10.86 -27.78 13.68
CA PRO A 32 -12.12 -27.08 13.53
C PRO A 32 -11.98 -25.84 12.64
N ALA A 33 -12.92 -25.63 11.72
CA ALA A 33 -12.86 -24.52 10.79
C ALA A 33 -14.18 -23.75 10.70
N ILE A 34 -14.09 -22.49 10.29
CA ILE A 34 -15.22 -21.70 9.83
C ILE A 34 -15.21 -21.76 8.30
N ARG A 35 -16.31 -22.23 7.73
CA ARG A 35 -16.51 -22.37 6.29
C ARG A 35 -17.37 -21.22 5.77
N PHE A 36 -16.93 -20.63 4.66
CA PHE A 36 -17.66 -19.65 3.88
C PHE A 36 -17.97 -20.25 2.51
N GLU A 37 -19.22 -20.11 2.10
CA GLU A 37 -19.70 -20.44 0.76
C GLU A 37 -20.21 -19.15 0.13
N ILE A 38 -19.55 -18.71 -0.92
CA ILE A 38 -19.80 -17.45 -1.63
C ILE A 38 -20.47 -17.81 -2.95
N ASP A 39 -21.74 -17.47 -3.09
CA ASP A 39 -22.55 -17.75 -4.27
C ASP A 39 -22.77 -16.45 -5.03
N SER A 40 -22.42 -16.40 -6.32
CA SER A 40 -22.60 -15.22 -7.17
C SER A 40 -23.70 -15.45 -8.19
N SER A 41 -24.70 -14.58 -8.20
CA SER A 41 -25.74 -14.53 -9.26
C SER A 41 -25.45 -13.51 -10.36
N HIS A 42 -24.21 -12.99 -10.43
CA HIS A 42 -23.78 -12.13 -11.54
C HIS A 42 -23.54 -12.94 -12.82
N ASP A 43 -23.89 -12.35 -13.98
CA ASP A 43 -23.58 -12.88 -15.31
C ASP A 43 -22.09 -12.73 -15.70
N GLU A 44 -21.29 -12.01 -14.90
CA GLU A 44 -19.86 -11.78 -15.10
C GLU A 44 -19.04 -12.19 -13.87
N SER A 45 -17.73 -12.38 -14.03
CA SER A 45 -16.85 -12.70 -12.90
C SER A 45 -16.67 -11.49 -11.98
N VAL A 46 -16.93 -11.67 -10.69
CA VAL A 46 -16.86 -10.59 -9.70
C VAL A 46 -15.75 -10.86 -8.68
N THR A 47 -15.08 -9.80 -8.23
CA THR A 47 -14.11 -9.94 -7.13
C THR A 47 -14.82 -9.64 -5.82
N VAL A 48 -14.75 -10.58 -4.89
CA VAL A 48 -15.42 -10.48 -3.58
C VAL A 48 -14.37 -10.28 -2.51
N ARG A 49 -14.51 -9.22 -1.71
CA ARG A 49 -13.73 -8.98 -0.51
C ARG A 49 -14.58 -9.20 0.73
N LEU A 50 -14.23 -10.24 1.48
CA LEU A 50 -14.89 -10.67 2.69
C LEU A 50 -14.02 -10.30 3.91
N SER A 51 -14.51 -9.42 4.78
CA SER A 51 -13.85 -9.03 6.02
C SER A 51 -14.60 -9.61 7.23
N GLU A 52 -13.88 -10.39 8.04
CA GLU A 52 -14.40 -11.05 9.22
C GLU A 52 -13.68 -10.56 10.49
N SER A 53 -14.44 -10.39 11.57
CA SER A 53 -13.92 -9.97 12.87
C SER A 53 -13.78 -11.17 13.80
N ILE A 54 -12.56 -11.40 14.29
CA ILE A 54 -12.23 -12.43 15.27
C ILE A 54 -12.37 -11.84 16.68
N PRO A 55 -12.87 -12.60 17.67
CA PRO A 55 -12.94 -12.10 19.05
C PRO A 55 -11.57 -11.65 19.59
N GLU A 56 -11.48 -10.47 20.20
CA GLU A 56 -10.23 -9.92 20.79
C GLU A 56 -9.61 -10.81 21.89
N SER A 57 -10.38 -11.75 22.42
CA SER A 57 -9.90 -12.74 23.41
C SER A 57 -9.15 -13.90 22.76
N PHE A 58 -9.26 -14.09 21.44
CA PHE A 58 -8.68 -15.20 20.71
C PHE A 58 -7.35 -14.81 20.04
N PRO A 59 -6.26 -15.56 20.26
CA PRO A 59 -4.96 -15.21 19.69
C PRO A 59 -4.93 -15.43 18.17
N MET A 60 -4.46 -14.43 17.42
CA MET A 60 -4.36 -14.55 15.95
C MET A 60 -3.39 -15.65 15.48
N ASP A 61 -2.39 -16.04 16.28
CA ASP A 61 -1.47 -17.16 15.98
C ASP A 61 -2.18 -18.53 15.96
N ALA A 62 -3.37 -18.61 16.56
CA ALA A 62 -4.20 -19.82 16.56
C ALA A 62 -5.14 -19.92 15.35
N VAL A 63 -5.09 -18.94 14.43
CA VAL A 63 -5.82 -18.92 13.17
C VAL A 63 -4.90 -19.45 12.06
N GLY A 64 -5.40 -20.36 11.24
CA GLY A 64 -4.66 -20.91 10.10
C GLY A 64 -5.54 -21.01 8.86
N PHE A 65 -4.92 -20.90 7.68
CA PHE A 65 -5.63 -21.00 6.40
C PHE A 65 -5.36 -22.34 5.74
N HIS A 66 -6.38 -22.93 5.11
CA HIS A 66 -6.24 -24.26 4.50
C HIS A 66 -5.67 -24.13 3.07
N PRO A 67 -4.60 -24.86 2.71
CA PRO A 67 -3.90 -24.69 1.43
C PRO A 67 -4.80 -24.98 0.22
N GLU A 68 -5.72 -25.93 0.34
CA GLU A 68 -6.67 -26.30 -0.72
C GLU A 68 -7.91 -25.39 -0.82
N TYR A 69 -8.08 -24.42 0.08
CA TYR A 69 -9.22 -23.49 0.10
C TYR A 69 -8.75 -22.04 -0.03
N HIS A 70 -7.86 -21.81 -0.98
CA HIS A 70 -7.41 -20.47 -1.35
C HIS A 70 -6.68 -19.73 -0.21
N SER A 71 -5.79 -20.40 0.52
CA SER A 71 -5.06 -19.77 1.64
C SER A 71 -4.23 -18.54 1.24
N GLU A 72 -3.80 -18.47 -0.02
CA GLU A 72 -3.04 -17.33 -0.57
C GLU A 72 -3.87 -16.05 -0.72
N GLN A 73 -5.20 -16.19 -0.73
CA GLN A 73 -6.16 -15.09 -0.83
C GLN A 73 -6.62 -14.57 0.53
N TRP A 74 -6.14 -15.18 1.62
CA TRP A 74 -6.43 -14.76 2.99
C TRP A 74 -5.31 -13.91 3.58
N THR A 75 -5.69 -12.82 4.25
CA THR A 75 -4.80 -11.96 5.02
C THR A 75 -5.29 -11.85 6.46
N ALA A 76 -4.42 -12.15 7.42
CA ALA A 76 -4.69 -11.93 8.84
C ALA A 76 -4.00 -10.65 9.33
N TYR A 77 -4.79 -9.75 9.93
CA TYR A 77 -4.30 -8.51 10.51
C TYR A 77 -4.08 -8.64 12.02
N GLN A 78 -3.29 -7.73 12.60
CA GLN A 78 -3.06 -7.73 14.05
C GLN A 78 -4.26 -7.17 14.85
N ASP A 79 -5.24 -6.54 14.19
CA ASP A 79 -6.44 -5.97 14.85
C ASP A 79 -7.58 -6.98 15.09
N HIS A 80 -7.30 -8.29 15.07
CA HIS A 80 -8.33 -9.33 15.12
C HIS A 80 -9.27 -9.34 13.91
N ARG A 81 -8.74 -9.02 12.73
CA ARG A 81 -9.44 -9.06 11.45
C ARG A 81 -8.79 -10.06 10.52
N VAL A 82 -9.61 -10.84 9.81
CA VAL A 82 -9.17 -11.65 8.68
C VAL A 82 -9.94 -11.23 7.44
N GLU A 83 -9.24 -11.06 6.33
CA GLU A 83 -9.82 -10.65 5.06
C GLU A 83 -9.52 -11.69 3.99
N PHE A 84 -10.52 -12.01 3.19
CA PHE A 84 -10.41 -12.87 2.02
C PHE A 84 -10.75 -12.06 0.77
N THR A 85 -9.90 -12.15 -0.26
CA THR A 85 -10.15 -11.52 -1.56
C THR A 85 -10.04 -12.58 -2.66
N GLY A 86 -11.18 -12.94 -3.27
CA GLY A 86 -11.24 -13.96 -4.31
C GLY A 86 -12.17 -13.57 -5.44
N THR A 87 -11.86 -14.01 -6.66
CA THR A 87 -12.73 -13.84 -7.82
C THR A 87 -13.67 -15.03 -7.93
N VAL A 88 -14.97 -14.76 -8.05
CA VAL A 88 -16.03 -15.75 -8.23
C VAL A 88 -16.50 -15.69 -9.68
N GLU A 89 -16.54 -16.85 -10.34
CA GLU A 89 -17.08 -16.99 -11.71
C GLU A 89 -18.60 -16.77 -11.72
N PRO A 90 -19.18 -16.36 -12.86
CA PRO A 90 -20.63 -16.16 -12.97
C PRO A 90 -21.40 -17.46 -12.71
N ASP A 91 -22.56 -17.36 -12.05
CA ASP A 91 -23.40 -18.50 -11.63
C ASP A 91 -22.60 -19.61 -10.89
N SER A 92 -21.52 -19.25 -10.20
CA SER A 92 -20.62 -20.20 -9.53
C SER A 92 -20.53 -19.94 -8.03
N ALA A 93 -20.19 -21.00 -7.31
CA ALA A 93 -20.01 -20.98 -5.87
C ALA A 93 -18.53 -21.20 -5.51
N LEU A 94 -17.96 -20.28 -4.75
CA LEU A 94 -16.62 -20.39 -4.20
C LEU A 94 -16.68 -20.79 -2.72
N VAL A 95 -15.94 -21.82 -2.34
CA VAL A 95 -15.82 -22.25 -0.94
C VAL A 95 -14.43 -21.91 -0.41
N THR A 96 -14.40 -21.21 0.73
CA THR A 96 -13.16 -20.94 1.45
C THR A 96 -13.31 -21.15 2.95
N VAL A 97 -12.22 -21.49 3.64
CA VAL A 97 -12.24 -21.82 5.07
C VAL A 97 -11.02 -21.27 5.80
N TYR A 98 -11.22 -20.84 7.05
CA TYR A 98 -10.11 -20.66 8.00
C TYR A 98 -10.29 -21.59 9.20
N GLY A 99 -9.19 -22.23 9.59
CA GLY A 99 -9.07 -23.12 10.73
C GLY A 99 -8.81 -22.34 12.02
N ILE A 100 -9.45 -22.78 13.11
CA ILE A 100 -9.28 -22.23 14.45
C ILE A 100 -8.87 -23.34 15.41
N ARG A 101 -7.78 -23.10 16.14
CA ARG A 101 -7.35 -23.99 17.22
C ARG A 101 -8.06 -23.59 18.50
N LEU A 102 -9.23 -24.18 18.75
CA LEU A 102 -9.96 -23.95 20.00
C LEU A 102 -9.24 -24.64 21.16
N ASP A 103 -8.90 -23.87 22.17
CA ASP A 103 -8.70 -24.36 23.53
C ASP A 103 -10.07 -24.49 24.25
N ASP A 104 -10.13 -25.26 25.33
CA ASP A 104 -11.37 -25.65 26.05
C ASP A 104 -12.21 -24.47 26.60
N ASP A 105 -11.68 -23.24 26.56
CA ASP A 105 -12.30 -22.02 27.09
C ASP A 105 -13.05 -21.18 26.03
N PHE A 106 -12.95 -21.52 24.75
CA PHE A 106 -13.56 -20.73 23.66
C PHE A 106 -14.84 -21.32 23.13
N GLU A 107 -15.89 -20.49 23.07
CA GLU A 107 -17.16 -20.85 22.46
C GLU A 107 -17.12 -20.58 20.94
N PRO A 108 -17.34 -21.58 20.08
CA PRO A 108 -17.31 -21.42 18.63
C PRO A 108 -18.38 -20.44 18.10
N GLY A 109 -19.46 -20.21 18.85
CA GLY A 109 -20.47 -19.20 18.52
C GLY A 109 -19.93 -17.77 18.50
N ALA A 110 -18.83 -17.49 19.21
CA ALA A 110 -18.18 -16.18 19.19
C ALA A 110 -17.57 -15.84 17.81
N PHE A 111 -17.32 -16.85 16.97
CA PHE A 111 -16.81 -16.69 15.61
C PHE A 111 -17.93 -16.59 14.59
N LEU A 112 -19.21 -16.72 14.96
CA LEU A 112 -20.37 -16.62 14.08
C LEU A 112 -20.98 -15.22 14.09
N THR A 113 -20.12 -14.20 13.98
CA THR A 113 -20.49 -12.81 13.71
C THR A 113 -20.89 -12.59 12.24
N GLU A 114 -21.63 -11.52 11.96
CA GLU A 114 -21.96 -11.14 10.59
C GLU A 114 -20.71 -10.62 9.87
N PRO A 115 -20.25 -11.28 8.79
CA PRO A 115 -19.14 -10.77 8.00
C PRO A 115 -19.53 -9.50 7.23
N SER A 116 -18.55 -8.63 6.98
CA SER A 116 -18.70 -7.52 6.03
C SER A 116 -18.25 -7.98 4.66
N ILE A 117 -19.08 -7.78 3.64
CA ILE A 117 -18.76 -8.10 2.24
C ILE A 117 -18.73 -6.82 1.40
N SER A 118 -17.76 -6.74 0.49
CA SER A 118 -17.67 -5.75 -0.58
C SER A 118 -17.53 -6.52 -1.89
N VAL A 119 -18.28 -6.12 -2.91
CA VAL A 119 -18.26 -6.74 -4.23
C VAL A 119 -17.74 -5.71 -5.23
N ASP A 120 -16.75 -6.11 -6.01
CA ASP A 120 -16.12 -5.30 -7.03
C ASP A 120 -16.39 -5.97 -8.39
N THR A 121 -17.35 -5.43 -9.14
CA THR A 121 -17.70 -5.86 -10.50
C THR A 121 -16.78 -5.20 -11.53
N SER A 122 -15.47 -5.22 -11.29
CA SER A 122 -14.50 -4.80 -12.30
C SER A 122 -14.25 -5.98 -13.22
N ALA A 123 -14.85 -5.94 -14.41
CA ALA A 123 -14.69 -6.94 -15.46
C ALA A 123 -13.19 -7.23 -15.67
N GLY A 124 -12.82 -8.50 -15.63
CA GLY A 124 -11.44 -8.95 -15.61
C GLY A 124 -10.53 -8.27 -16.64
N VAL A 125 -9.66 -7.39 -16.14
CA VAL A 125 -8.39 -7.07 -16.79
C VAL A 125 -7.30 -7.60 -15.88
N THR A 126 -6.67 -8.68 -16.30
CA THR A 126 -5.46 -9.21 -15.68
C THR A 126 -4.39 -8.13 -15.66
N GLU A 127 -3.84 -7.88 -14.47
CA GLU A 127 -2.65 -7.09 -14.16
C GLU A 127 -2.55 -5.71 -14.84
N SER A 128 -3.01 -4.67 -14.14
CA SER A 128 -2.20 -3.45 -13.95
C SER A 128 -2.67 -2.68 -12.72
N THR A 129 -1.69 -2.21 -11.99
CA THR A 129 -1.76 -1.47 -10.73
C THR A 129 -2.42 -0.09 -10.87
N ALA A 130 -3.16 0.26 -9.82
CA ALA A 130 -3.52 1.60 -9.35
C ALA A 130 -4.68 2.33 -10.03
N SER A 131 -5.52 2.88 -9.15
CA SER A 131 -6.65 3.80 -9.37
C SER A 131 -7.92 3.18 -9.94
N ASP A 132 -8.77 2.67 -9.03
CA ASP A 132 -10.17 3.04 -9.07
C ASP A 132 -10.71 3.12 -7.63
N VAL A 133 -10.79 4.34 -7.11
CA VAL A 133 -11.53 4.66 -5.87
C VAL A 133 -12.35 5.89 -6.21
N SER A 134 -13.45 5.71 -6.91
CA SER A 134 -14.46 6.74 -7.00
C SER A 134 -15.83 6.15 -7.31
N ASP A 135 -16.45 5.49 -6.32
CA ASP A 135 -17.90 5.63 -6.09
C ASP A 135 -18.35 4.97 -4.77
N SER A 136 -17.87 5.45 -3.61
CA SER A 136 -18.59 5.28 -2.34
C SER A 136 -18.00 6.13 -1.20
N VAL A 137 -18.01 7.45 -1.35
CA VAL A 137 -17.68 8.37 -0.23
C VAL A 137 -18.68 9.54 -0.13
N ASP A 138 -19.97 9.26 -0.26
CA ASP A 138 -21.02 10.26 0.01
C ASP A 138 -21.88 9.87 1.22
N GLU A 139 -21.29 9.34 2.31
CA GLU A 139 -22.02 9.23 3.58
C GLU A 139 -21.16 9.31 4.87
N VAL A 140 -19.94 9.87 4.88
CA VAL A 140 -19.27 10.09 6.18
C VAL A 140 -18.34 11.32 6.20
N VAL A 141 -18.88 12.52 5.96
CA VAL A 141 -18.20 13.75 6.41
C VAL A 141 -19.21 14.67 7.07
N SER A 142 -19.15 14.75 8.40
CA SER A 142 -19.81 15.83 9.14
C SER A 142 -19.18 17.16 8.71
N THR A 143 -19.97 18.01 8.06
CA THR A 143 -19.63 19.29 7.39
C THR A 143 -19.12 20.43 8.30
N ASP A 144 -18.72 20.14 9.54
CA ASP A 144 -18.39 21.16 10.54
C ASP A 144 -16.88 21.42 10.70
N GLY A 145 -16.03 20.42 10.41
CA GLY A 145 -14.58 20.53 10.67
C GLY A 145 -13.74 21.20 9.57
N THR A 146 -14.18 21.11 8.30
CA THR A 146 -13.35 21.48 7.14
C THR A 146 -13.43 22.97 6.79
N ASN A 147 -14.47 23.66 7.26
CA ASN A 147 -14.63 25.10 7.03
C ASN A 147 -13.71 25.95 7.92
N ALA A 148 -13.37 25.48 9.12
CA ALA A 148 -12.48 26.21 10.04
C ALA A 148 -11.05 26.36 9.51
N VAL A 149 -10.56 25.36 8.76
CA VAL A 149 -9.19 25.36 8.21
C VAL A 149 -9.09 26.25 6.97
N LYS A 150 -10.15 26.29 6.15
CA LYS A 150 -10.23 27.14 4.95
C LYS A 150 -10.37 28.62 5.31
N ASP A 151 -10.99 28.93 6.44
CA ASP A 151 -11.18 30.29 6.97
C ASP A 151 -9.88 30.87 7.57
N LEU A 152 -9.06 30.03 8.21
CA LEU A 152 -7.73 30.41 8.74
C LEU A 152 -6.68 30.62 7.64
N LEU A 153 -6.76 29.88 6.52
CA LEU A 153 -5.83 30.04 5.40
C LEU A 153 -6.16 31.27 4.53
N SER A 154 -7.42 31.72 4.56
CA SER A 154 -7.90 32.89 3.80
C SER A 154 -7.72 34.21 4.56
N GLY A 155 -7.30 34.16 5.83
CA GLY A 155 -6.97 35.34 6.63
C GLY A 155 -8.16 36.14 7.15
N ASP A 156 -9.37 35.56 7.19
CA ASP A 156 -10.60 36.26 7.60
C ASP A 156 -10.94 36.10 9.10
N SER A 157 -10.38 35.09 9.78
CA SER A 157 -10.58 34.86 11.23
C SER A 157 -9.35 35.22 12.08
N ASP A 158 -9.46 36.29 12.87
CA ASP A 158 -8.42 36.76 13.82
C ASP A 158 -8.44 36.01 15.17
N SER A 159 -9.23 34.94 15.32
CA SER A 159 -9.40 34.26 16.61
C SER A 159 -9.42 32.74 16.48
N VAL A 160 -8.41 32.10 17.08
CA VAL A 160 -8.25 30.64 17.16
C VAL A 160 -9.18 30.05 18.22
N PRO A 161 -10.06 29.09 17.88
CA PRO A 161 -10.84 28.37 18.88
C PRO A 161 -9.93 27.58 19.83
N GLY A 162 -9.97 27.90 21.12
CA GLY A 162 -9.20 27.24 22.18
C GLY A 162 -8.14 28.09 22.89
N LEU A 163 -8.07 29.40 22.59
CA LEU A 163 -7.25 30.34 23.35
C LEU A 163 -8.11 31.22 24.27
N ASP A 164 -8.67 30.62 25.31
CA ASP A 164 -9.05 31.36 26.51
C ASP A 164 -7.75 31.74 27.24
N ASP A 165 -7.39 33.03 27.24
CA ASP A 165 -6.53 33.61 28.27
C ASP A 165 -7.06 34.98 28.69
N ASP A 166 -7.55 35.02 29.92
CA ASP A 166 -7.79 36.21 30.72
C ASP A 166 -6.53 37.09 30.76
N ALA A 167 -6.47 38.15 29.97
CA ALA A 167 -5.57 39.27 30.25
C ALA A 167 -6.12 40.61 29.75
N GLN A 168 -6.54 41.43 30.72
CA GLN A 168 -6.70 42.87 30.56
C GLN A 168 -5.41 43.50 30.00
N SER A 169 -5.50 44.28 28.92
CA SER A 169 -4.89 45.62 28.90
C SER A 169 -5.43 46.52 27.80
N ASP A 170 -5.82 47.70 28.24
CA ASP A 170 -6.03 48.96 27.54
C ASP A 170 -4.82 49.35 26.66
N ALA A 171 -5.06 49.77 25.41
CA ALA A 171 -4.38 50.92 24.80
C ALA A 171 -4.92 51.25 23.38
N THR A 172 -5.39 52.49 23.26
CA THR A 172 -5.40 53.36 22.07
C THR A 172 -4.13 53.28 21.20
N ASP A 173 -4.23 53.37 19.86
CA ASP A 173 -3.89 54.58 19.08
C ASP A 173 -4.07 54.39 17.56
N LYS A 174 -4.24 55.54 16.89
CA LYS A 174 -4.30 55.80 15.43
C LYS A 174 -3.03 55.34 14.70
N SER A 175 -3.16 55.09 13.39
CA SER A 175 -2.78 56.07 12.34
C SER A 175 -2.46 55.41 11.01
N ALA A 176 -2.91 56.08 9.96
CA ALA A 176 -2.60 55.92 8.56
C ALA A 176 -1.10 55.88 8.21
N SER A 177 -0.76 55.27 7.08
CA SER A 177 -0.23 55.99 5.89
C SER A 177 -0.03 55.03 4.72
N GLU A 178 -0.41 55.51 3.55
CA GLU A 178 0.06 55.03 2.24
C GLU A 178 1.54 55.38 2.02
N ALA A 179 2.21 54.67 1.10
CA ALA A 179 2.90 55.25 -0.08
C ALA A 179 3.86 54.26 -0.77
N ASP A 180 3.95 54.45 -2.09
CA ASP A 180 5.10 54.29 -3.00
C ASP A 180 5.54 52.86 -3.42
N GLU A 181 5.27 52.43 -4.66
CA GLU A 181 5.88 52.80 -5.97
C GLU A 181 7.15 52.00 -6.29
N SER A 182 7.14 51.28 -7.41
CA SER A 182 8.28 51.15 -8.35
C SER A 182 7.82 50.51 -9.66
N SER A 183 7.94 51.30 -10.73
CA SER A 183 7.69 51.00 -12.13
C SER A 183 8.65 50.00 -12.76
N ILE A 184 8.20 49.26 -13.78
CA ILE A 184 9.06 48.71 -14.84
C ILE A 184 8.36 48.92 -16.19
N GLU A 185 8.91 49.84 -16.99
CA GLU A 185 8.58 50.06 -18.40
C GLU A 185 9.28 49.02 -19.28
N LEU A 186 8.58 48.48 -20.29
CA LEU A 186 9.20 47.91 -21.48
C LEU A 186 8.37 48.26 -22.72
N ASP A 187 8.95 49.19 -23.48
CA ASP A 187 8.52 49.72 -24.76
C ASP A 187 8.99 48.78 -25.88
N ILE A 188 8.09 48.33 -26.77
CA ILE A 188 8.49 47.93 -28.13
C ILE A 188 7.40 48.28 -29.14
N ASP A 189 7.73 49.27 -29.95
CA ASP A 189 6.97 49.83 -31.05
C ASP A 189 7.40 49.15 -32.37
N ALA A 190 6.45 48.65 -33.18
CA ALA A 190 6.64 48.42 -34.62
C ALA A 190 5.34 48.16 -35.40
N ALA A 191 4.72 49.26 -35.85
CA ALA A 191 4.15 49.52 -37.19
C ALA A 191 3.23 48.50 -37.89
N ALA A 192 1.98 48.90 -38.19
CA ALA A 192 1.62 49.57 -39.46
C ALA A 192 0.09 49.67 -39.70
N GLU A 193 -0.38 50.93 -39.76
CA GLU A 193 -1.44 51.52 -40.60
C GLU A 193 -2.37 50.63 -41.49
N ARG A 194 -3.70 50.78 -41.31
CA ARG A 194 -4.71 51.45 -42.21
C ARG A 194 -6.10 50.80 -42.03
N VAL A 195 -7.29 51.39 -42.17
CA VAL A 195 -7.92 52.73 -42.37
C VAL A 195 -9.46 52.47 -42.32
N ALA A 196 -10.23 53.46 -41.86
CA ALA A 196 -11.71 53.67 -41.97
C ALA A 196 -12.60 52.84 -41.01
N ASP A 197 -13.37 53.43 -40.07
CA ASP A 197 -14.38 54.51 -40.14
C ASP A 197 -15.64 54.10 -40.92
N ASP A 198 -16.69 53.72 -40.19
CA ASP A 198 -18.04 54.32 -40.30
C ASP A 198 -18.87 53.91 -39.05
N THR A 199 -19.53 54.91 -38.46
CA THR A 199 -20.47 54.86 -37.32
C THR A 199 -21.80 55.46 -37.82
N PRO A 200 -22.89 55.52 -37.04
CA PRO A 200 -23.59 54.58 -36.15
C PRO A 200 -25.11 54.54 -36.56
N SER A 201 -26.04 54.29 -35.62
CA SER A 201 -27.50 54.61 -35.65
C SER A 201 -28.38 53.36 -35.63
N ASP A 202 -29.52 53.24 -34.93
CA ASP A 202 -30.16 53.84 -33.75
C ASP A 202 -31.38 52.91 -33.46
N ALA A 203 -32.07 53.15 -32.35
CA ALA A 203 -33.12 52.35 -31.72
C ALA A 203 -34.42 52.14 -32.51
N ASP A 204 -35.20 51.12 -32.09
CA ASP A 204 -36.66 51.13 -31.78
C ASP A 204 -37.04 49.68 -31.37
N THR A 205 -37.55 49.34 -30.17
CA THR A 205 -38.82 49.67 -29.46
C THR A 205 -40.06 48.87 -29.97
N ASP A 206 -40.84 48.40 -28.97
CA ASP A 206 -42.22 47.81 -28.94
C ASP A 206 -42.34 46.26 -28.96
N GLU A 207 -42.84 45.52 -27.94
CA GLU A 207 -44.07 45.56 -27.06
C GLU A 207 -45.04 44.43 -27.48
N SER A 208 -45.34 43.38 -26.68
CA SER A 208 -46.38 43.22 -25.63
C SER A 208 -46.40 41.70 -25.27
N ALA A 209 -46.37 41.24 -24.01
CA ALA A 209 -47.44 41.11 -22.99
C ALA A 209 -48.58 40.10 -23.32
N ASP A 210 -48.75 39.03 -22.53
CA ASP A 210 -49.96 38.63 -21.72
C ASP A 210 -49.85 37.16 -21.20
N VAL A 211 -49.57 36.86 -19.92
CA VAL A 211 -50.44 36.52 -18.74
C VAL A 211 -51.15 35.13 -18.72
N GLU A 212 -50.59 34.18 -17.92
CA GLU A 212 -51.16 33.24 -16.86
C GLU A 212 -52.55 32.52 -17.00
N PRO A 213 -52.97 31.56 -16.11
CA PRO A 213 -52.40 30.27 -15.61
C PRO A 213 -53.48 29.12 -15.47
N VAL A 214 -53.18 28.07 -14.66
CA VAL A 214 -54.03 26.96 -14.06
C VAL A 214 -54.20 25.66 -14.90
N ASP A 215 -54.35 24.43 -14.38
CA ASP A 215 -54.66 23.85 -13.06
C ASP A 215 -54.23 22.35 -13.01
N SER A 216 -54.30 21.77 -11.80
CA SER A 216 -53.89 20.45 -11.33
C SER A 216 -54.74 19.27 -11.82
N ILE A 217 -54.17 18.04 -11.88
CA ILE A 217 -54.86 16.80 -11.49
C ILE A 217 -53.92 15.64 -11.12
N GLU A 218 -54.38 14.89 -10.13
CA GLU A 218 -53.80 13.79 -9.33
C GLU A 218 -54.19 12.41 -9.88
N SER A 219 -53.36 11.37 -9.67
CA SER A 219 -53.68 9.94 -9.34
C SER A 219 -52.42 9.05 -9.57
N LYS A 220 -51.78 8.38 -8.60
CA LYS A 220 -52.11 7.19 -7.77
C LYS A 220 -51.94 5.79 -8.43
N ASP A 221 -51.01 5.03 -7.85
CA ASP A 221 -51.17 3.67 -7.25
C ASP A 221 -50.90 2.37 -8.05
N THR A 222 -49.92 1.62 -7.54
CA THR A 222 -49.83 0.15 -7.32
C THR A 222 -49.72 -0.87 -8.45
N GLY A 223 -48.87 -1.88 -8.20
CA GLY A 223 -48.96 -3.21 -8.84
C GLY A 223 -47.77 -4.13 -8.55
N GLU A 224 -47.80 -4.80 -7.40
CA GLU A 224 -47.01 -6.00 -7.03
C GLU A 224 -47.27 -7.21 -7.94
N SER A 225 -46.53 -8.29 -7.66
CA SER A 225 -46.84 -9.71 -7.93
C SER A 225 -46.41 -10.24 -9.30
N ASP A 226 -45.81 -11.41 -9.45
CA ASP A 226 -45.44 -12.50 -8.54
C ASP A 226 -44.99 -13.66 -9.46
N LEU A 227 -44.19 -14.59 -8.92
CA LEU A 227 -44.29 -16.05 -9.18
C LEU A 227 -43.92 -16.55 -10.62
N PHE A 228 -43.30 -17.71 -10.84
CA PHE A 228 -43.33 -19.00 -10.16
C PHE A 228 -42.43 -19.99 -10.95
N THR A 229 -41.80 -20.94 -10.24
CA THR A 229 -41.60 -22.38 -10.62
C THR A 229 -40.78 -22.75 -11.87
N ASP A 230 -40.07 -23.87 -11.98
CA ASP A 230 -39.78 -25.06 -11.15
C ASP A 230 -39.02 -26.04 -12.07
N VAL A 231 -38.42 -27.06 -11.44
CA VAL A 231 -38.09 -28.39 -12.02
C VAL A 231 -36.67 -28.51 -12.59
N SER A 232 -35.75 -29.12 -11.82
CA SER A 232 -35.46 -30.58 -11.79
C SER A 232 -34.50 -30.98 -12.91
N ASP A 233 -33.30 -31.47 -12.61
CA ASP A 233 -32.99 -32.85 -12.18
C ASP A 233 -32.11 -33.50 -13.28
N ASP A 234 -31.33 -34.51 -12.88
CA ASP A 234 -30.45 -35.39 -13.70
C ASP A 234 -28.97 -34.96 -13.75
N SER A 235 -28.16 -35.32 -12.75
CA SER A 235 -27.53 -36.63 -12.48
C SER A 235 -26.50 -37.10 -13.51
N SER A 236 -25.27 -37.32 -13.01
CA SER A 236 -24.35 -38.42 -13.35
C SER A 236 -23.69 -38.38 -14.75
N ASP A 237 -22.48 -38.86 -15.02
CA ASP A 237 -21.39 -39.57 -14.34
C ASP A 237 -20.35 -39.90 -15.45
N GLU A 238 -19.14 -40.34 -15.07
CA GLU A 238 -18.06 -40.92 -15.88
C GLU A 238 -17.19 -39.99 -16.75
N ALA A 239 -15.88 -40.18 -16.91
CA ALA A 239 -14.82 -40.95 -16.26
C ALA A 239 -13.55 -40.73 -17.11
N ALA A 240 -12.38 -40.55 -16.49
CA ALA A 240 -11.12 -41.25 -16.81
C ALA A 240 -9.87 -40.42 -16.43
N PRO A 241 -8.93 -40.99 -15.66
CA PRO A 241 -7.61 -40.42 -15.41
C PRO A 241 -6.58 -40.97 -16.43
N ALA A 242 -5.59 -40.15 -16.77
CA ALA A 242 -4.38 -40.63 -17.44
C ALA A 242 -3.15 -40.10 -16.70
N GLU A 243 -2.39 -41.08 -16.21
CA GLU A 243 -1.16 -40.99 -15.43
C GLU A 243 0.06 -40.48 -16.25
N ILE A 244 1.02 -39.95 -15.49
CA ILE A 244 2.50 -40.01 -15.61
C ILE A 244 3.20 -39.54 -16.90
N ASP A 245 4.06 -38.53 -16.74
CA ASP A 245 5.49 -38.73 -17.05
C ASP A 245 6.38 -37.98 -16.05
N ALA A 246 7.40 -38.68 -15.59
CA ALA A 246 8.43 -38.24 -14.67
C ALA A 246 9.76 -38.25 -15.41
N ALA A 247 10.49 -37.14 -15.37
CA ALA A 247 11.92 -37.08 -15.68
C ALA A 247 12.50 -36.02 -14.72
N ASP A 248 13.10 -36.42 -13.61
CA ASP A 248 14.46 -36.98 -13.46
C ASP A 248 15.55 -35.96 -13.84
N SER A 249 16.10 -35.35 -12.79
CA SER A 249 17.53 -35.31 -12.44
C SER A 249 18.53 -35.49 -13.58
N GLU A 250 19.55 -34.64 -13.63
CA GLU A 250 20.96 -35.07 -13.63
C GLU A 250 21.86 -33.86 -13.40
N ALA A 251 22.62 -33.95 -12.32
CA ALA A 251 23.81 -33.17 -12.07
C ALA A 251 25.01 -33.71 -12.89
N SER A 252 26.14 -33.00 -12.80
CA SER A 252 27.51 -33.33 -13.27
C SER A 252 27.88 -32.64 -14.59
N ARG A 253 29.08 -32.09 -14.82
CA ARG A 253 30.43 -32.45 -14.34
C ARG A 253 31.42 -31.37 -14.83
N ALA A 254 32.19 -30.69 -13.97
CA ALA A 254 33.56 -30.98 -13.49
C ALA A 254 34.70 -31.14 -14.53
N THR A 255 35.76 -30.34 -14.35
CA THR A 255 37.21 -30.64 -14.56
C THR A 255 38.01 -29.62 -13.70
N THR A 256 38.71 -29.91 -12.59
CA THR A 256 40.02 -30.60 -12.37
C THR A 256 41.14 -30.01 -13.26
N THR A 257 42.32 -29.53 -12.82
CA THR A 257 43.34 -30.09 -11.90
C THR A 257 44.56 -29.14 -11.76
N GLU A 258 45.30 -29.25 -10.64
CA GLU A 258 46.75 -28.91 -10.37
C GLU A 258 47.20 -27.42 -10.38
N ALA A 259 47.72 -26.83 -9.29
CA ALA A 259 48.91 -27.13 -8.47
C ALA A 259 50.25 -27.02 -9.23
N ASP A 260 50.97 -25.91 -9.05
CA ASP A 260 52.44 -25.90 -9.09
C ASP A 260 53.02 -24.78 -8.22
N SER A 261 54.20 -25.07 -7.67
CA SER A 261 54.82 -24.50 -6.48
C SER A 261 55.56 -23.17 -6.72
N PRO A 262 55.89 -22.41 -5.67
CA PRO A 262 57.04 -21.51 -5.67
C PRO A 262 58.28 -22.26 -5.16
N ALA A 263 59.38 -22.25 -5.92
CA ALA A 263 60.69 -22.68 -5.44
C ALA A 263 61.75 -21.61 -5.80
N THR A 264 62.34 -20.92 -4.80
CA THR A 264 63.68 -21.17 -4.18
C THR A 264 64.85 -21.12 -5.20
N SER A 265 66.03 -20.53 -4.98
CA SER A 265 66.90 -20.36 -3.80
C SER A 265 68.13 -19.50 -4.18
N GLN A 266 68.68 -18.74 -3.23
CA GLN A 266 70.10 -18.75 -2.84
C GLN A 266 70.30 -17.76 -1.68
N ALA A 267 70.39 -18.19 -0.42
CA ALA A 267 71.45 -18.93 0.27
C ALA A 267 72.68 -18.06 0.62
N ALA A 268 72.84 -17.75 1.92
CA ALA A 268 74.10 -17.83 2.67
C ALA A 268 73.84 -17.53 4.17
N SER A 269 73.88 -18.56 5.01
CA SER A 269 74.14 -18.47 6.47
C SER A 269 75.66 -18.43 6.71
N PRO A 270 76.19 -18.53 7.95
CA PRO A 270 75.76 -18.02 9.27
C PRO A 270 76.88 -17.14 9.93
N ASP A 271 76.60 -16.40 11.00
CA ASP A 271 77.64 -16.12 12.01
C ASP A 271 77.01 -15.82 13.37
N GLU A 272 77.31 -16.71 14.32
CA GLU A 272 77.25 -16.44 15.75
C GLU A 272 78.32 -15.42 16.14
N SER A 273 78.03 -14.67 17.22
CA SER A 273 78.97 -13.98 18.11
C SER A 273 79.15 -12.47 17.93
N GLY A 274 78.89 -11.74 19.02
CA GLY A 274 79.36 -10.36 19.21
C GLY A 274 78.47 -9.55 20.16
N ARG A 275 78.51 -9.81 21.48
CA ARG A 275 79.11 -8.92 22.50
C ARG A 275 78.71 -7.43 22.36
N SER A 276 77.86 -6.93 23.26
CA SER A 276 78.18 -6.41 24.61
C SER A 276 78.78 -5.01 24.58
N ASN A 277 78.06 -4.03 25.12
CA ASN A 277 78.65 -2.79 25.64
C ASN A 277 77.73 -2.09 26.66
N ASP A 278 78.04 -2.21 27.95
CA ASP A 278 78.12 -1.11 28.93
C ASP A 278 78.74 -1.69 30.22
N GLN A 279 80.03 -1.46 30.50
CA GLN A 279 80.56 -0.53 31.53
C GLN A 279 79.75 -0.63 32.84
N THR A 280 80.27 -0.99 34.01
CA THR A 280 81.55 -0.79 34.71
C THR A 280 81.43 -1.75 35.92
N GLU A 281 82.44 -2.46 36.41
CA GLU A 281 83.41 -1.97 37.39
C GLU A 281 84.42 -3.11 37.64
N THR A 282 85.67 -2.71 37.80
CA THR A 282 86.79 -3.53 38.22
C THR A 282 86.63 -3.92 39.69
N ASP A 283 86.62 -5.21 40.02
CA ASP A 283 87.20 -5.66 41.28
C ASP A 283 87.73 -7.10 41.18
N SER A 284 89.00 -7.25 41.54
CA SER A 284 89.76 -8.48 41.36
C SER A 284 89.51 -9.43 42.52
N VAL A 285 88.82 -10.55 42.28
CA VAL A 285 88.77 -11.65 43.26
C VAL A 285 89.96 -12.60 43.05
N HIS A 286 90.96 -12.38 43.90
CA HIS A 286 92.14 -13.20 44.10
C HIS A 286 91.74 -14.54 44.75
N ALA A 287 91.63 -15.61 43.95
CA ALA A 287 91.62 -16.98 44.45
C ALA A 287 93.06 -17.45 44.68
N GLY A 288 93.58 -17.15 45.86
CA GLY A 288 94.78 -17.78 46.40
C GLY A 288 94.45 -19.19 46.85
N ASP A 289 94.78 -20.16 46.01
CA ASP A 289 94.90 -21.57 46.40
C ASP A 289 96.06 -21.71 47.41
N THR A 290 95.75 -22.46 48.44
CA THR A 290 96.36 -22.49 49.77
C THR A 290 97.77 -23.07 49.80
N ASN A 291 98.71 -22.30 50.35
CA ASN A 291 99.95 -22.82 50.91
C ASN A 291 99.64 -23.54 52.23
N PRO A 292 100.05 -24.81 52.47
CA PRO A 292 99.68 -25.58 53.66
C PRO A 292 100.50 -25.22 54.92
N SER A 293 100.84 -23.95 55.11
CA SER A 293 101.72 -23.50 56.21
C SER A 293 101.23 -22.25 56.93
N ASP A 294 99.92 -22.01 56.93
CA ASP A 294 99.28 -21.01 57.79
C ASP A 294 97.95 -21.59 58.25
N GLU A 295 98.01 -22.57 59.15
CA GLU A 295 96.90 -22.80 60.07
C GLU A 295 96.77 -21.51 60.88
N SER A 296 95.92 -20.60 60.37
CA SER A 296 95.58 -19.36 61.06
C SER A 296 95.17 -19.73 62.46
N LEU A 297 95.65 -19.00 63.47
CA LEU A 297 95.32 -19.25 64.87
C LEU A 297 93.79 -19.35 65.08
N ALA A 298 92.98 -18.70 64.23
CA ALA A 298 91.52 -18.83 64.22
C ALA A 298 91.01 -20.21 63.75
N SER A 299 91.68 -20.85 62.79
CA SER A 299 91.37 -22.22 62.33
C SER A 299 91.82 -23.27 63.34
N THR A 300 93.01 -23.09 63.93
CA THR A 300 93.49 -23.97 65.00
C THR A 300 92.61 -23.83 66.25
N LEU A 301 92.23 -22.61 66.63
CA LEU A 301 91.24 -22.33 67.68
C LEU A 301 89.87 -22.93 67.34
N ALA A 302 89.39 -22.80 66.10
CA ALA A 302 88.12 -23.43 65.70
C ALA A 302 88.16 -24.97 65.77
N SER A 303 89.30 -25.59 65.46
CA SER A 303 89.51 -27.03 65.62
C SER A 303 89.64 -27.43 67.10
N GLU A 304 90.28 -26.61 67.92
CA GLU A 304 90.46 -26.84 69.37
C GLU A 304 89.13 -26.71 70.14
N ILE A 305 88.29 -25.76 69.73
CA ILE A 305 86.91 -25.61 70.21
C ILE A 305 86.04 -26.79 69.75
N ARG A 306 86.08 -27.18 68.47
CA ARG A 306 85.27 -28.32 67.98
C ARG A 306 85.68 -29.67 68.55
N SER A 307 86.96 -29.84 68.88
CA SER A 307 87.47 -31.07 69.54
C SER A 307 87.25 -31.07 71.06
N GLY A 308 86.70 -29.98 71.62
CA GLY A 308 86.39 -29.85 73.05
C GLY A 308 87.63 -29.77 73.94
N SER A 309 88.78 -29.41 73.36
CA SER A 309 90.06 -29.31 74.06
C SER A 309 90.38 -27.87 74.51
N ALA A 310 89.56 -26.90 74.12
CA ALA A 310 89.68 -25.52 74.58
C ALA A 310 89.21 -25.37 76.03
N ASP A 311 89.92 -24.57 76.82
CA ASP A 311 89.52 -24.22 78.17
C ASP A 311 88.23 -23.39 78.17
N GLU A 312 87.26 -23.78 79.00
CA GLU A 312 85.93 -23.13 79.09
C GLU A 312 86.04 -21.62 79.40
N THR A 313 87.06 -21.22 80.15
CA THR A 313 87.30 -19.81 80.50
C THR A 313 87.76 -18.97 79.30
N ASP A 314 88.50 -19.57 78.37
CA ASP A 314 88.93 -18.89 77.14
C ASP A 314 87.77 -18.79 76.15
N LEU A 315 86.91 -19.81 76.09
CA LEU A 315 85.65 -19.78 75.34
C LEU A 315 84.72 -18.66 75.83
N GLU A 316 84.54 -18.55 77.15
CA GLU A 316 83.70 -17.51 77.77
C GLU A 316 84.26 -16.10 77.49
N THR A 317 85.60 -15.95 77.46
CA THR A 317 86.26 -14.66 77.14
C THR A 317 86.12 -14.28 75.67
N ILE A 318 86.20 -15.25 74.75
CA ILE A 318 86.02 -15.01 73.31
C ILE A 318 84.56 -14.68 73.01
N GLU A 319 83.61 -15.36 73.66
CA GLU A 319 82.19 -15.09 73.55
C GLU A 319 81.83 -13.67 74.03
N ASP A 320 82.36 -13.24 75.17
CA ASP A 320 82.16 -11.88 75.71
C ASP A 320 82.78 -10.80 74.80
N ALA A 321 83.97 -11.06 74.26
CA ALA A 321 84.66 -10.14 73.34
C ALA A 321 83.94 -10.01 71.99
N LEU A 322 83.33 -11.09 71.48
CA LEU A 322 82.54 -11.05 70.25
C LEU A 322 81.24 -10.27 70.48
N GLN A 323 80.54 -10.55 71.59
CA GLN A 323 79.34 -9.82 72.00
C GLN A 323 79.60 -8.32 72.21
N SER A 324 80.81 -7.93 72.61
CA SER A 324 81.20 -6.51 72.74
C SER A 324 81.48 -5.81 71.40
N SER A 325 81.80 -6.55 70.33
CA SER A 325 82.02 -5.99 68.99
C SER A 325 80.76 -6.00 68.11
N GLU A 326 79.75 -6.79 68.49
CA GLU A 326 78.47 -6.92 67.79
C GLU A 326 77.50 -5.77 68.08
N ALA A 327 77.79 -4.91 69.08
CA ALA A 327 76.98 -3.75 69.45
C ALA A 327 77.25 -2.49 68.59
N SER A 328 77.47 -2.63 67.27
CA SER A 328 77.48 -1.47 66.38
C SER A 328 76.03 -1.06 66.07
N GLY A 329 75.43 -0.27 66.96
CA GLY A 329 74.10 0.32 66.77
C GLY A 329 73.86 0.99 65.39
N PRO A 330 74.86 1.59 64.70
CA PRO A 330 74.67 2.11 63.34
C PRO A 330 74.53 1.02 62.27
N THR A 331 75.17 -0.16 62.44
CA THR A 331 75.00 -1.29 61.52
C THR A 331 73.72 -2.05 61.83
N GLU A 332 73.36 -2.19 63.10
CA GLU A 332 72.05 -2.71 63.54
C GLU A 332 70.91 -1.84 62.99
N ALA A 333 70.99 -0.51 63.14
CA ALA A 333 69.98 0.40 62.60
C ALA A 333 69.90 0.37 61.08
N LYS A 334 71.04 0.20 60.38
CA LYS A 334 71.06 0.00 58.92
C LYS A 334 70.46 -1.35 58.54
N LEU A 335 70.72 -2.39 59.31
CA LEU A 335 70.15 -3.72 59.13
C LEU A 335 68.64 -3.68 59.35
N SER A 336 68.15 -3.11 60.44
CA SER A 336 66.73 -2.91 60.70
C SER A 336 66.06 -2.06 59.62
N HIS A 337 66.74 -1.02 59.13
CA HIS A 337 66.19 -0.19 58.06
C HIS A 337 66.15 -0.93 56.72
N LEU A 338 67.17 -1.73 56.39
CA LEU A 338 67.14 -2.60 55.22
C LEU A 338 66.04 -3.65 55.36
N GLN A 339 65.90 -4.27 56.52
CA GLN A 339 64.86 -5.26 56.81
C GLN A 339 63.47 -4.64 56.66
N GLN A 340 63.22 -3.46 57.25
CA GLN A 340 61.96 -2.73 57.10
C GLN A 340 61.69 -2.36 55.63
N ARG A 341 62.71 -1.94 54.90
CA ARG A 341 62.58 -1.59 53.48
C ARG A 341 62.33 -2.82 52.61
N VAL A 342 62.92 -3.97 52.95
CA VAL A 342 62.64 -5.25 52.30
C VAL A 342 61.22 -5.72 52.63
N GLU A 343 60.78 -5.60 53.87
CA GLU A 343 59.40 -5.91 54.30
C GLU A 343 58.39 -5.03 53.53
N SER A 344 58.67 -3.73 53.40
CA SER A 344 57.83 -2.82 52.62
C SER A 344 57.84 -3.12 51.12
N VAL A 345 58.98 -3.52 50.55
CA VAL A 345 59.05 -3.94 49.14
C VAL A 345 58.32 -5.27 48.95
N ALA A 346 58.45 -6.23 49.86
CA ALA A 346 57.73 -7.50 49.79
C ALA A 346 56.21 -7.29 49.89
N ALA A 347 55.75 -6.42 50.80
CA ALA A 347 54.35 -6.03 50.89
C ALA A 347 53.86 -5.31 49.63
N TYR A 348 54.68 -4.44 49.03
CA TYR A 348 54.33 -3.74 47.79
C TYR A 348 54.31 -4.67 46.59
N THR A 349 55.28 -5.59 46.48
CA THR A 349 55.31 -6.61 45.43
C THR A 349 54.12 -7.55 45.57
N GLY A 350 53.77 -7.99 46.79
CA GLY A 350 52.58 -8.80 47.02
C GLY A 350 51.28 -8.06 46.64
N ALA A 351 51.17 -6.78 46.98
CA ALA A 351 50.03 -5.95 46.54
C ALA A 351 50.01 -5.74 45.02
N LEU A 352 51.17 -5.66 44.37
CA LEU A 352 51.28 -5.54 42.91
C LEU A 352 50.97 -6.87 42.20
N GLU A 353 51.37 -8.00 42.77
CA GLU A 353 50.99 -9.34 42.27
C GLU A 353 49.48 -9.54 42.35
N GLU A 354 48.86 -9.22 43.49
CA GLU A 354 47.41 -9.30 43.65
C GLU A 354 46.66 -8.33 42.72
N PHE A 355 47.19 -7.12 42.51
CA PHE A 355 46.67 -6.17 41.54
C PHE A 355 46.80 -6.69 40.09
N LEU A 356 47.95 -7.23 39.71
CA LEU A 356 48.17 -7.78 38.37
C LEU A 356 47.38 -9.08 38.13
N GLU A 357 47.04 -9.82 39.19
CA GLU A 357 46.17 -11.00 39.11
C GLU A 357 44.69 -10.61 39.01
N SER A 358 44.30 -9.48 39.60
CA SER A 358 42.93 -8.93 39.52
C SER A 358 42.65 -8.13 38.25
N GLU A 359 43.52 -7.18 37.91
CA GLU A 359 43.33 -6.21 36.82
C GLU A 359 44.09 -6.61 35.54
N GLY A 360 44.89 -7.67 35.61
CA GLY A 360 45.74 -8.09 34.51
C GLY A 360 46.96 -7.20 34.30
N THR A 361 47.84 -7.65 33.42
CA THR A 361 49.01 -6.87 32.99
C THR A 361 48.61 -5.82 31.96
N GLY A 362 49.37 -4.74 31.84
CA GLY A 362 49.14 -3.73 30.80
C GLY A 362 49.19 -4.30 29.37
N ALA A 363 49.86 -5.44 29.16
CA ALA A 363 49.84 -6.14 27.88
C ALA A 363 48.47 -6.80 27.59
N GLN A 364 47.83 -7.38 28.62
CA GLN A 364 46.48 -7.95 28.48
C GLN A 364 45.44 -6.86 28.22
N LEU A 365 45.57 -5.68 28.85
CA LEU A 365 44.68 -4.55 28.57
C LEU A 365 44.81 -4.06 27.11
N ILE A 366 46.04 -4.06 26.58
CA ILE A 366 46.28 -3.69 25.19
C ILE A 366 45.73 -4.75 24.24
N GLU A 367 45.86 -6.03 24.56
CA GLU A 367 45.32 -7.14 23.76
C GLU A 367 43.79 -7.12 23.74
N GLU A 368 43.14 -6.86 24.88
CA GLU A 368 41.69 -6.65 24.96
C GLU A 368 41.26 -5.46 24.11
N LEU A 369 41.90 -4.30 24.27
CA LEU A 369 41.57 -3.10 23.51
C LEU A 369 41.80 -3.30 22.00
N GLN A 370 42.80 -4.10 21.61
CA GLN A 370 43.02 -4.49 20.22
C GLN A 370 41.87 -5.38 19.73
N SER A 371 41.44 -6.37 20.52
CA SER A 371 40.30 -7.21 20.20
C SER A 371 38.99 -6.40 20.08
N GLU A 372 38.76 -5.43 20.96
CA GLU A 372 37.61 -4.52 20.90
C GLU A 372 37.67 -3.64 19.63
N LEU A 373 38.87 -3.17 19.26
CA LEU A 373 39.07 -2.41 18.03
C LEU A 373 38.80 -3.25 16.77
N ASP A 374 39.25 -4.51 16.76
CA ASP A 374 39.01 -5.45 15.66
C ASP A 374 37.50 -5.78 15.54
N ALA A 375 36.81 -5.94 16.67
CA ALA A 375 35.36 -6.11 16.71
C ALA A 375 34.63 -4.87 16.17
N LEU A 376 35.02 -3.68 16.62
CA LEU A 376 34.46 -2.42 16.12
C LEU A 376 34.71 -2.22 14.62
N HIS A 377 35.90 -2.60 14.12
CA HIS A 377 36.20 -2.52 12.70
C HIS A 377 35.31 -3.46 11.89
N THR A 378 35.03 -4.66 12.41
CA THR A 378 34.11 -5.61 11.79
C THR A 378 32.68 -5.08 11.78
N GLU A 379 32.23 -4.47 12.89
CA GLU A 379 30.91 -3.82 12.96
C GLU A 379 30.80 -2.66 11.96
N MET A 380 31.83 -1.82 11.86
CA MET A 380 31.87 -0.70 10.92
C MET A 380 31.79 -1.19 9.46
N ALA A 381 32.49 -2.27 9.12
CA ALA A 381 32.41 -2.87 7.78
C ALA A 381 30.99 -3.38 7.46
N SER A 382 30.29 -3.98 8.43
CA SER A 382 28.91 -4.43 8.25
C SER A 382 27.92 -3.27 8.11
N ILE A 383 28.13 -2.17 8.84
CA ILE A 383 27.33 -0.94 8.66
C ILE A 383 27.57 -0.35 7.27
N GLU A 384 28.81 -0.32 6.79
CA GLU A 384 29.15 0.19 5.46
C GLU A 384 28.46 -0.62 4.36
N GLU A 385 28.46 -1.95 4.46
CA GLU A 385 27.70 -2.84 3.58
C GLU A 385 26.19 -2.51 3.61
N THR A 386 25.61 -2.39 4.80
CA THR A 386 24.18 -2.06 4.96
C THR A 386 23.84 -0.69 4.35
N VAL A 387 24.74 0.29 4.44
CA VAL A 387 24.56 1.62 3.84
C VAL A 387 24.62 1.55 2.32
N GLU A 388 25.50 0.74 1.74
CA GLU A 388 25.59 0.54 0.29
C GLU A 388 24.36 -0.18 -0.27
N ASP A 389 23.88 -1.21 0.44
CA ASP A 389 22.63 -1.91 0.11
C ASP A 389 21.43 -0.96 0.17
N ASN A 390 21.34 -0.14 1.23
CA ASN A 390 20.28 0.86 1.37
C ASN A 390 20.37 1.94 0.29
N SER A 391 21.57 2.38 -0.10
CA SER A 391 21.74 3.35 -1.19
C SER A 391 21.19 2.79 -2.49
N THR A 392 21.51 1.53 -2.80
CA THR A 392 21.01 0.84 -4.00
C THR A 392 19.49 0.72 -3.97
N ALA A 393 18.91 0.33 -2.83
CA ALA A 393 17.46 0.24 -2.67
C ALA A 393 16.77 1.62 -2.85
N ILE A 394 17.40 2.70 -2.37
CA ILE A 394 16.88 4.07 -2.56
C ILE A 394 16.92 4.47 -4.04
N ASP A 395 17.99 4.13 -4.77
CA ASP A 395 18.11 4.41 -6.21
C ASP A 395 17.05 3.65 -7.02
N ASP A 396 16.77 2.40 -6.67
CA ASP A 396 15.72 1.59 -7.29
C ASP A 396 14.31 2.14 -7.00
N LEU A 397 14.04 2.55 -5.75
CA LEU A 397 12.79 3.20 -5.36
C LEU A 397 12.59 4.55 -6.05
N SER A 398 13.66 5.34 -6.18
CA SER A 398 13.63 6.62 -6.91
C SER A 398 13.31 6.42 -8.39
N SER A 399 13.89 5.39 -9.00
CA SER A 399 13.60 5.01 -10.39
C SER A 399 12.15 4.56 -10.56
N THR A 400 11.65 3.72 -9.64
CA THR A 400 10.24 3.28 -9.62
C THR A 400 9.28 4.46 -9.46
N THR A 401 9.59 5.41 -8.57
CA THR A 401 8.81 6.63 -8.35
C THR A 401 8.76 7.48 -9.62
N SER A 402 9.89 7.59 -10.34
CA SER A 402 9.95 8.34 -11.60
C SER A 402 9.04 7.73 -12.66
N SER A 403 9.11 6.40 -12.84
CA SER A 403 8.23 5.69 -13.79
C SER A 403 6.76 5.74 -13.41
N MET A 404 6.44 5.71 -12.11
CA MET A 404 5.07 5.90 -11.64
C MET A 404 4.56 7.32 -11.95
N ASN A 405 5.39 8.35 -11.80
CA ASN A 405 5.02 9.72 -12.15
C ASN A 405 4.76 9.86 -13.65
N GLU A 406 5.62 9.28 -14.50
CA GLU A 406 5.42 9.26 -15.96
C GLU A 406 4.11 8.55 -16.35
N SER A 407 3.76 7.47 -15.64
CA SER A 407 2.49 6.77 -15.84
C SER A 407 1.31 7.63 -15.41
N LEU A 408 1.41 8.34 -14.27
CA LEU A 408 0.36 9.25 -13.77
C LEU A 408 0.14 10.43 -14.72
N ASP A 409 1.21 11.02 -15.26
CA ASP A 409 1.12 12.07 -16.29
C ASP A 409 0.40 11.57 -17.55
N THR A 410 0.66 10.31 -17.94
CA THR A 410 -0.02 9.66 -19.07
C THR A 410 -1.49 9.42 -18.78
N LEU A 411 -1.82 8.82 -17.62
CA LEU A 411 -3.22 8.60 -17.21
C LEU A 411 -4.00 9.92 -17.12
N THR A 412 -3.38 10.99 -16.59
CA THR A 412 -4.00 12.32 -16.56
C THR A 412 -4.35 12.81 -17.96
N SER A 413 -3.41 12.66 -18.91
CA SER A 413 -3.64 13.05 -20.30
C SER A 413 -4.74 12.21 -20.97
N ASP A 414 -4.79 10.91 -20.66
CA ASP A 414 -5.82 10.00 -21.18
C ASP A 414 -7.21 10.35 -20.60
N VAL A 415 -7.29 10.70 -19.32
CA VAL A 415 -8.53 11.18 -18.68
C VAL A 415 -9.02 12.46 -19.33
N ASP A 416 -8.15 13.47 -19.52
CA ASP A 416 -8.51 14.72 -20.21
C ASP A 416 -9.06 14.43 -21.62
N ALA A 417 -8.46 13.49 -22.35
CA ALA A 417 -8.92 13.10 -23.68
C ALA A 417 -10.30 12.41 -23.66
N VAL A 418 -10.54 11.53 -22.68
CA VAL A 418 -11.85 10.89 -22.49
C VAL A 418 -12.93 11.92 -22.12
N GLU A 419 -12.60 12.92 -21.30
CA GLU A 419 -13.53 14.02 -20.97
C GLU A 419 -13.91 14.84 -22.23
N ASP A 420 -12.95 15.15 -23.09
CA ASP A 420 -13.18 15.83 -24.36
C ASP A 420 -14.06 15.00 -25.31
N ASP A 421 -13.80 13.70 -25.40
CA ASP A 421 -14.61 12.76 -26.19
C ASP A 421 -16.05 12.65 -25.63
N LEU A 422 -16.21 12.57 -24.31
CA LEU A 422 -17.52 12.50 -23.65
C LEU A 422 -18.34 13.78 -23.89
N SER A 423 -17.71 14.95 -23.80
CA SER A 423 -18.33 16.24 -24.14
C SER A 423 -18.80 16.28 -25.60
N SER A 424 -17.99 15.75 -26.51
CA SER A 424 -18.32 15.65 -27.93
C SER A 424 -19.48 14.69 -28.19
N VAL A 425 -19.50 13.52 -27.53
CA VAL A 425 -20.60 12.56 -27.62
C VAL A 425 -21.90 13.15 -27.06
N THR A 426 -21.85 13.82 -25.91
CA THR A 426 -23.01 14.49 -25.30
C THR A 426 -23.62 15.50 -26.29
N SER A 427 -22.79 16.36 -26.87
CA SER A 427 -23.23 17.34 -27.88
C SER A 427 -23.85 16.68 -29.12
N ALA A 428 -23.33 15.52 -29.54
CA ALA A 428 -23.88 14.77 -30.66
C ALA A 428 -25.24 14.13 -30.32
N VAL A 429 -25.42 13.67 -29.07
CA VAL A 429 -26.71 13.15 -28.58
C VAL A 429 -27.75 14.26 -28.54
N ASP A 430 -27.43 15.43 -27.99
CA ASP A 430 -28.34 16.59 -27.97
C ASP A 430 -28.79 16.99 -29.39
N ALA A 431 -27.85 17.01 -30.34
CA ALA A 431 -28.15 17.32 -31.74
C ALA A 431 -29.06 16.28 -32.40
N ASN A 432 -28.87 14.99 -32.07
CA ASN A 432 -29.73 13.92 -32.56
C ASN A 432 -31.13 14.01 -31.94
N GLU A 433 -31.24 14.32 -30.64
CA GLU A 433 -32.53 14.52 -29.96
C GLU A 433 -33.34 15.62 -30.66
N SER A 434 -32.74 16.79 -30.88
CA SER A 434 -33.40 17.88 -31.62
C SER A 434 -33.78 17.49 -33.06
N SER A 435 -32.98 16.65 -33.71
CA SER A 435 -33.28 16.15 -35.05
C SER A 435 -34.48 15.20 -35.05
N ILE A 436 -34.61 14.37 -34.02
CA ILE A 436 -35.75 13.46 -33.83
C ILE A 436 -37.01 14.27 -33.57
N GLU A 437 -36.99 15.25 -32.67
CA GLU A 437 -38.14 16.12 -32.38
C GLU A 437 -38.64 16.84 -33.65
N SER A 438 -37.72 17.33 -34.49
CA SER A 438 -38.06 17.94 -35.77
C SER A 438 -38.73 16.94 -36.72
N LEU A 439 -38.20 15.73 -36.84
CA LEU A 439 -38.77 14.68 -37.70
C LEU A 439 -40.15 14.22 -37.21
N GLU A 440 -40.37 14.14 -35.89
CA GLU A 440 -41.68 13.83 -35.31
C GLU A 440 -42.71 14.93 -35.62
N GLY A 441 -42.29 16.20 -35.59
CA GLY A 441 -43.11 17.33 -36.05
C GLY A 441 -43.48 17.21 -37.52
N GLU A 442 -42.49 17.00 -38.40
CA GLU A 442 -42.72 16.81 -39.83
C GLU A 442 -43.63 15.59 -40.12
N LEU A 443 -43.50 14.50 -39.35
CA LEU A 443 -44.37 13.33 -39.48
C LEU A 443 -45.82 13.68 -39.13
N THR A 444 -46.05 14.43 -38.05
CA THR A 444 -47.39 14.88 -37.64
C THR A 444 -48.05 15.75 -38.71
N ASP A 445 -47.29 16.64 -39.35
CA ASP A 445 -47.77 17.47 -40.46
C ASP A 445 -48.13 16.62 -41.69
N VAL A 446 -47.33 15.59 -42.00
CA VAL A 446 -47.61 14.64 -43.08
C VAL A 446 -48.87 13.83 -42.78
N GLU A 447 -49.05 13.32 -41.57
CA GLU A 447 -50.25 12.58 -41.17
C GLU A 447 -51.51 13.43 -41.30
N SER A 448 -51.44 14.69 -40.87
CA SER A 448 -52.54 15.66 -41.03
C SER A 448 -52.86 15.90 -42.51
N SER A 449 -51.82 16.10 -43.34
CA SER A 449 -51.98 16.28 -44.78
C SER A 449 -52.61 15.06 -45.47
N VAL A 450 -52.28 13.85 -45.01
CA VAL A 450 -52.88 12.60 -45.52
C VAL A 450 -54.35 12.51 -45.14
N ALA A 451 -54.71 12.86 -43.90
CA ALA A 451 -56.11 12.89 -43.47
C ALA A 451 -56.95 13.89 -44.28
N ASP A 452 -56.42 15.09 -44.53
CA ASP A 452 -57.06 16.10 -45.38
C ASP A 452 -57.27 15.61 -46.82
N LEU A 453 -56.28 14.88 -47.38
CA LEU A 453 -56.39 14.29 -48.71
C LEU A 453 -57.43 13.16 -48.78
N ASP A 454 -57.57 12.36 -47.72
CA ASP A 454 -58.58 11.30 -47.63
C ASP A 454 -60.00 11.90 -47.63
N GLU A 455 -60.23 12.94 -46.82
CA GLU A 455 -61.50 13.67 -46.81
C GLU A 455 -61.82 14.28 -48.19
N ARG A 456 -60.82 14.88 -48.84
CA ARG A 456 -60.98 15.45 -50.18
C ARG A 456 -61.29 14.38 -51.22
N SER A 457 -60.70 13.19 -51.10
CA SER A 457 -61.00 12.05 -51.99
C SER A 457 -62.45 11.61 -51.84
N ALA A 458 -62.92 11.46 -50.60
CA ALA A 458 -64.30 11.06 -50.32
C ALA A 458 -65.32 12.10 -50.84
N GLU A 459 -65.03 13.39 -50.68
CA GLU A 459 -65.83 14.49 -51.25
C GLU A 459 -65.89 14.39 -52.78
N LEU A 460 -64.74 14.19 -53.44
CA LEU A 460 -64.67 14.08 -54.89
C LEU A 460 -65.40 12.83 -55.41
N GLU A 461 -65.35 11.71 -54.68
CA GLU A 461 -66.10 10.49 -55.03
C GLU A 461 -67.61 10.73 -54.99
N SER A 462 -68.11 11.45 -53.98
CA SER A 462 -69.51 11.86 -53.90
C SER A 462 -69.90 12.80 -55.05
N ASP A 463 -69.09 13.81 -55.33
CA ASP A 463 -69.32 14.74 -56.44
C ASP A 463 -69.37 14.01 -57.79
N VAL A 464 -68.50 13.01 -58.00
CA VAL A 464 -68.50 12.18 -59.20
C VAL A 464 -69.79 11.35 -59.30
N GLU A 465 -70.28 10.79 -58.19
CA GLU A 465 -71.55 10.05 -58.16
C GLU A 465 -72.74 10.97 -58.49
N ASP A 466 -72.79 12.16 -57.91
CA ASP A 466 -73.83 13.16 -58.19
C ASP A 466 -73.83 13.62 -59.66
N VAL A 467 -72.63 13.86 -60.22
CA VAL A 467 -72.48 14.18 -61.65
C VAL A 467 -72.92 13.00 -62.53
N SER A 468 -72.56 11.77 -62.18
CA SER A 468 -72.98 10.56 -62.92
C SER A 468 -74.51 10.44 -62.95
N ASN A 469 -75.17 10.57 -61.80
CA ASN A 469 -76.62 10.53 -61.69
C ASN A 469 -77.28 11.65 -62.51
N SER A 470 -76.70 12.85 -62.48
CA SER A 470 -77.16 13.99 -63.28
C SER A 470 -77.06 13.72 -64.78
N VAL A 471 -75.98 13.07 -65.24
CA VAL A 471 -75.80 12.65 -66.63
C VAL A 471 -76.82 11.59 -67.05
N GLU A 472 -77.11 10.61 -66.20
CA GLU A 472 -78.14 9.59 -66.49
C GLU A 472 -79.55 10.20 -66.60
N SER A 473 -79.88 11.15 -65.72
CA SER A 473 -81.13 11.91 -65.81
C SER A 473 -81.22 12.68 -67.12
N LEU A 474 -80.18 13.46 -67.47
CA LEU A 474 -80.14 14.23 -68.71
C LEU A 474 -80.19 13.34 -69.95
N SER A 475 -79.60 12.14 -69.91
CA SER A 475 -79.70 11.18 -71.01
C SER A 475 -81.15 10.72 -71.20
N THR A 476 -81.84 10.40 -70.11
CA THR A 476 -83.25 10.00 -70.15
C THR A 476 -84.13 11.13 -70.68
N GLU A 477 -83.91 12.35 -70.21
CA GLU A 477 -84.60 13.54 -70.71
C GLU A 477 -84.31 13.79 -72.20
N LEU A 478 -83.08 13.54 -72.65
CA LEU A 478 -82.71 13.65 -74.06
C LEU A 478 -83.38 12.58 -74.93
N ASP A 479 -83.49 11.34 -74.45
CA ASP A 479 -84.23 10.27 -75.12
C ASP A 479 -85.71 10.64 -75.25
N GLU A 480 -86.34 11.15 -74.17
CA GLU A 480 -87.74 11.62 -74.21
C GLU A 480 -87.93 12.77 -75.21
N VAL A 481 -87.04 13.78 -75.20
CA VAL A 481 -87.07 14.86 -76.19
C VAL A 481 -86.83 14.34 -77.61
N SER A 482 -85.99 13.32 -77.79
CA SER A 482 -85.73 12.70 -79.08
C SER A 482 -86.98 11.98 -79.61
N ASP A 483 -87.66 11.20 -78.76
CA ASP A 483 -88.93 10.55 -79.09
C ASP A 483 -90.01 11.58 -79.44
N ASP A 484 -90.15 12.64 -78.64
CA ASP A 484 -91.07 13.76 -78.93
C ASP A 484 -90.79 14.40 -80.29
N VAL A 485 -89.52 14.58 -80.66
CA VAL A 485 -89.14 15.11 -81.98
C VAL A 485 -89.53 14.13 -83.09
N VAL A 486 -89.36 12.82 -82.90
CA VAL A 486 -89.80 11.79 -83.86
C VAL A 486 -91.32 11.87 -84.04
N ASP A 487 -92.09 11.87 -82.96
CA ASP A 487 -93.54 11.98 -82.97
C ASP A 487 -94.01 13.24 -83.72
N ILE A 488 -93.37 14.39 -83.50
CA ILE A 488 -93.66 15.64 -84.20
C ILE A 488 -93.34 15.52 -85.71
N LEU A 489 -92.25 14.86 -86.08
CA LEU A 489 -91.88 14.67 -87.49
C LEU A 489 -92.86 13.75 -88.22
N GLU A 490 -93.31 12.68 -87.56
CA GLU A 490 -94.36 11.79 -88.08
C GLU A 490 -95.68 12.53 -88.23
N TRP A 491 -96.09 13.29 -87.21
CA TRP A 491 -97.28 14.13 -87.26
C TRP A 491 -97.21 15.16 -88.40
N ARG A 492 -96.05 15.79 -88.60
CA ARG A 492 -95.81 16.72 -89.70
C ARG A 492 -95.93 16.03 -91.06
N GLU A 493 -95.39 14.82 -91.22
CA GLU A 493 -95.52 14.04 -92.46
C GLU A 493 -96.98 13.65 -92.71
N GLN A 494 -97.70 13.24 -91.67
CA GLN A 494 -99.13 12.93 -91.75
C GLN A 494 -99.96 14.15 -92.18
N LEU A 495 -99.68 15.33 -91.63
CA LEU A 495 -100.28 16.59 -92.09
C LEU A 495 -99.89 16.91 -93.54
N GLY A 496 -98.62 16.78 -93.90
CA GLY A 496 -98.14 17.03 -95.26
C GLY A 496 -98.81 16.13 -96.30
N SER A 497 -99.04 14.86 -95.94
CA SER A 497 -99.81 13.92 -96.75
C SER A 497 -101.28 14.34 -96.88
N MET A 498 -101.92 14.87 -95.83
CA MET A 498 -103.30 15.36 -95.91
C MET A 498 -103.48 16.59 -96.81
N PHE A 499 -102.43 17.36 -97.05
CA PHE A 499 -102.49 18.57 -97.90
C PHE A 499 -101.92 18.38 -99.32
N SER A 500 -101.41 17.19 -99.67
CA SER A 500 -100.81 16.92 -100.99
C SER A 500 -101.70 16.10 -101.94
N GLU A 501 -102.92 15.76 -101.53
CA GLU A 501 -103.98 15.15 -102.35
C GLU A 501 -105.04 16.20 -102.72
#